data_AF-A0A9J6EH77-F1
#
_entry.id   AF-A0A9J6EH77-F1
#
_cell.length_a   1.000
_cell.length_b   1.000
_cell.length_c   1.000
_cell.angle_alpha   90.00
_cell.angle_beta   90.00
_cell.angle_gamma   90.00
#
_symmetry.space_group_name_H-M   'P 1'
#
loop_
_entity.id
_entity.type
_entity.pdbx_description
1 polymer ?
#
loop_
_entity_poly.entity_id
_entity_poly.type
_entity_poly.pdbx_seq_one_letter_code
_entity_poly.pdbx_strand_id
1 'polypeptide(L)'
;MFCAKLIKRYLEGELAIEHVVQGVRSIATQEMDNQRQAVDLALKGILSLLLRIGLNENTANHLIDLSITLAREPDLCSGSLLVLLLCDVFDSLPLNESEEFFSLMEDKVSIWKEELFFKCCKNQLLRTCNDLLRRLSRSQNTVFCGKILVFLAELFPLSESSGLNIASEFNAENIRLFSSEDYMSRA
;
A
#
# COMPACT_ATOMS: atom_id res chain seq x y z
N MET A 1 -19.41 -8.78 14.23
CA MET A 1 -18.64 -9.94 14.76
C MET A 1 -18.48 -11.07 13.75
N PHE A 2 -19.49 -11.37 12.90
CA PHE A 2 -19.42 -12.46 11.92
C PHE A 2 -18.45 -12.19 10.74
N CYS A 3 -18.51 -11.01 10.09
CA CYS A 3 -17.56 -10.65 9.02
C CYS A 3 -16.10 -10.76 9.47
N ALA A 4 -15.81 -10.25 10.67
CA ALA A 4 -14.45 -10.29 11.19
C ALA A 4 -13.93 -11.73 11.39
N LYS A 5 -14.79 -12.68 11.78
CA LYS A 5 -14.42 -14.10 11.88
C LYS A 5 -14.14 -14.70 10.51
N LEU A 6 -14.96 -14.41 9.50
CA LEU A 6 -14.74 -14.91 8.14
C LEU A 6 -13.43 -14.40 7.55
N ILE A 7 -13.20 -13.09 7.64
CA ILE A 7 -11.97 -12.46 7.15
C ILE A 7 -10.76 -13.06 7.87
N LYS A 8 -10.82 -13.21 9.19
CA LYS A 8 -9.72 -13.80 9.97
C LYS A 8 -9.37 -15.21 9.49
N ARG A 9 -10.37 -16.08 9.30
CA ARG A 9 -10.15 -17.46 8.81
C ARG A 9 -9.53 -17.51 7.41
N TYR A 10 -9.90 -16.58 6.55
CA TYR A 10 -9.27 -16.44 5.22
C TYR A 10 -7.80 -16.01 5.34
N LEU A 11 -7.49 -15.04 6.20
CA LEU A 11 -6.11 -14.59 6.42
C LEU A 11 -5.22 -15.67 7.06
N GLU A 12 -5.82 -16.59 7.81
CA GLU A 12 -5.18 -17.80 8.36
C GLU A 12 -5.05 -18.95 7.33
N GLY A 13 -5.59 -18.78 6.11
CA GLY A 13 -5.55 -19.77 5.04
C GLY A 13 -6.57 -20.91 5.17
N GLU A 14 -7.51 -20.83 6.13
CA GLU A 14 -8.52 -21.86 6.38
C GLU A 14 -9.73 -21.78 5.44
N LEU A 15 -9.87 -20.67 4.72
CA LEU A 15 -11.05 -20.36 3.93
C LEU A 15 -10.63 -19.76 2.59
N ALA A 16 -11.29 -20.16 1.50
CA ALA A 16 -11.08 -19.56 0.19
C ALA A 16 -11.77 -18.19 0.08
N ILE A 17 -11.23 -17.30 -0.76
CA ILE A 17 -11.69 -15.91 -0.90
C ILE A 17 -13.16 -15.81 -1.32
N GLU A 18 -13.63 -16.75 -2.15
CA GLU A 18 -15.00 -16.80 -2.65
C GLU A 18 -16.01 -16.98 -1.51
N HIS A 19 -15.66 -17.77 -0.50
CA HIS A 19 -16.50 -17.98 0.67
C HIS A 19 -16.56 -16.74 1.56
N VAL A 20 -15.50 -15.92 1.59
CA VAL A 20 -15.53 -14.62 2.29
C VAL A 20 -16.48 -13.68 1.59
N VAL A 21 -16.36 -13.53 0.27
CA VAL A 21 -17.23 -12.66 -0.53
C VAL A 21 -18.69 -13.11 -0.42
N GLN A 22 -18.96 -14.41 -0.54
CA GLN A 22 -20.31 -14.95 -0.40
C GLN A 22 -20.86 -14.77 1.03
N GLY A 23 -20.02 -14.95 2.04
CA GLY A 23 -20.39 -14.71 3.43
C GLY A 23 -20.73 -13.25 3.69
N VAL A 24 -19.93 -12.31 3.17
CA VAL A 24 -20.20 -10.87 3.25
C VAL A 24 -21.48 -10.50 2.48
N ARG A 25 -21.71 -11.09 1.30
CA ARG A 25 -22.95 -10.92 0.51
C ARG A 25 -24.19 -11.46 1.21
N SER A 26 -24.10 -12.57 1.94
CA SER A 26 -25.25 -13.14 2.65
C SER A 26 -25.78 -12.25 3.77
N ILE A 27 -24.95 -11.34 4.27
CA ILE A 27 -25.32 -10.33 5.28
C ILE A 27 -26.00 -9.12 4.60
N ALA A 28 -25.73 -8.91 3.31
CA ALA A 28 -26.21 -7.78 2.50
C ALA A 28 -27.73 -7.72 2.35
N THR A 29 -28.43 -8.85 2.49
CA THR A 29 -29.87 -8.93 2.28
C THR A 29 -30.72 -8.20 3.33
N GLN A 30 -30.13 -7.54 4.34
CA GLN A 30 -30.87 -6.90 5.43
C GLN A 30 -30.76 -5.36 5.50
N GLU A 31 -29.63 -4.70 5.19
CA GLU A 31 -29.50 -3.22 5.14
C GLU A 31 -28.27 -2.75 4.31
N MET A 32 -28.46 -2.04 3.19
CA MET A 32 -27.38 -1.75 2.21
C MET A 32 -26.33 -0.69 2.64
N ASP A 33 -26.71 0.41 3.31
CA ASP A 33 -25.75 1.48 3.65
C ASP A 33 -24.91 1.18 4.91
N ASN A 34 -25.46 0.43 5.87
CA ASN A 34 -24.72 -0.03 7.05
C ASN A 34 -23.69 -1.12 6.70
N GLN A 35 -23.85 -1.78 5.57
CA GLN A 35 -23.01 -2.91 5.17
C GLN A 35 -21.59 -2.50 4.78
N ARG A 36 -21.44 -1.51 3.89
CA ARG A 36 -20.13 -1.02 3.45
C ARG A 36 -19.30 -0.55 4.64
N GLN A 37 -19.91 0.24 5.53
CA GLN A 37 -19.26 0.67 6.76
C GLN A 37 -18.91 -0.50 7.69
N ALA A 38 -19.76 -1.52 7.81
CA ALA A 38 -19.48 -2.68 8.63
C ALA A 38 -18.31 -3.51 8.10
N VAL A 39 -18.19 -3.67 6.78
CA VAL A 39 -17.07 -4.37 6.13
C VAL A 39 -15.78 -3.56 6.29
N ASP A 40 -15.82 -2.26 6.00
CA ASP A 40 -14.68 -1.35 6.16
C ASP A 40 -14.17 -1.35 7.61
N LEU A 41 -15.08 -1.27 8.59
CA LEU A 41 -14.72 -1.29 10.01
C LEU A 41 -14.16 -2.66 10.44
N ALA A 42 -14.72 -3.76 9.92
CA ALA A 42 -14.21 -5.09 10.21
C ALA A 42 -12.78 -5.29 9.68
N LEU A 43 -12.52 -4.83 8.45
CA LEU A 43 -11.18 -4.88 7.86
C LEU A 43 -10.18 -4.02 8.61
N LYS A 44 -10.54 -2.78 8.96
CA LYS A 44 -9.69 -1.91 9.78
C LYS A 44 -9.39 -2.51 11.15
N GLY A 45 -10.40 -3.09 11.81
CA GLY A 45 -10.23 -3.76 13.10
C GLY A 45 -9.27 -4.96 13.01
N ILE A 46 -9.36 -5.74 11.94
CA ILE A 46 -8.46 -6.87 11.69
C ILE A 46 -7.06 -6.38 11.35
N LEU A 47 -6.92 -5.40 10.47
CA LEU A 47 -5.63 -4.80 10.15
C LEU A 47 -4.92 -4.30 11.41
N SER A 48 -5.63 -3.57 12.27
CA SER A 48 -5.08 -3.10 13.54
C SER A 48 -4.60 -4.24 14.45
N LEU A 49 -5.33 -5.35 14.49
CA LEU A 49 -4.91 -6.55 15.22
C LEU A 49 -3.65 -7.18 14.60
N LEU A 50 -3.59 -7.28 13.28
CA LEU A 50 -2.46 -7.88 12.57
C LEU A 50 -1.20 -7.04 12.70
N LEU A 51 -1.29 -5.72 12.56
CA LEU A 51 -0.16 -4.82 12.78
C LEU A 51 0.38 -4.89 14.21
N ARG A 52 -0.46 -5.23 15.19
CA ARG A 52 -0.03 -5.46 16.59
C ARG A 52 0.68 -6.79 16.80
N ILE A 53 0.30 -7.83 16.07
CA ILE A 53 0.86 -9.19 16.21
C ILE A 53 2.09 -9.36 15.30
N GLY A 54 2.19 -8.56 14.24
CA GLY A 54 3.18 -8.66 13.18
C GLY A 54 2.54 -9.16 11.88
N LEU A 55 2.86 -8.49 10.77
CA LEU A 55 2.38 -8.87 9.45
C LEU A 55 3.39 -9.85 8.83
N ASN A 56 2.99 -11.10 8.63
CA ASN A 56 3.79 -12.04 7.84
C ASN A 56 3.46 -11.89 6.34
N GLU A 57 4.37 -12.36 5.47
CA GLU A 57 4.23 -12.25 4.01
C GLU A 57 2.92 -12.84 3.47
N ASN A 58 2.53 -14.04 3.95
CA ASN A 58 1.30 -14.70 3.49
C ASN A 58 0.04 -13.91 3.90
N THR A 59 -0.04 -13.47 5.15
CA THR A 59 -1.15 -12.67 5.67
C THR A 59 -1.22 -11.31 4.98
N ALA A 60 -0.07 -10.69 4.71
CA ALA A 60 0.02 -9.46 3.94
C ALA A 60 -0.50 -9.65 2.51
N ASN A 61 -0.07 -10.71 1.84
CA ASN A 61 -0.53 -11.03 0.50
C ASN A 61 -2.04 -11.31 0.47
N HIS A 62 -2.54 -12.14 1.39
CA HIS A 62 -3.98 -12.41 1.53
C HIS A 62 -4.77 -11.12 1.81
N LEU A 63 -4.25 -10.22 2.65
CA LEU A 63 -4.90 -8.93 2.93
C LEU A 63 -5.03 -8.09 1.67
N ILE A 64 -3.97 -8.00 0.85
CA ILE A 64 -3.98 -7.28 -0.43
C ILE A 64 -5.00 -7.92 -1.38
N ASP A 65 -4.96 -9.25 -1.55
CA ASP A 65 -5.87 -9.98 -2.45
C ASP A 65 -7.34 -9.82 -2.04
N LEU A 66 -7.62 -9.87 -0.74
CA LEU A 66 -8.97 -9.65 -0.22
C LEU A 66 -9.42 -8.22 -0.45
N SER A 67 -8.54 -7.24 -0.20
CA SER A 67 -8.87 -5.83 -0.35
C SER A 67 -9.12 -5.47 -1.82
N ILE A 68 -8.34 -6.02 -2.76
CA ILE A 68 -8.57 -5.90 -4.21
C ILE A 68 -9.91 -6.52 -4.59
N THR A 69 -10.18 -7.75 -4.13
CA THR A 69 -11.41 -8.47 -4.46
C THR A 69 -12.65 -7.73 -3.94
N LEU A 70 -12.60 -7.20 -2.72
CA LEU A 70 -13.72 -6.44 -2.16
C LEU A 70 -13.88 -5.07 -2.82
N ALA A 71 -12.79 -4.41 -3.23
CA ALA A 71 -12.87 -3.14 -3.94
C ALA A 71 -13.49 -3.27 -5.35
N ARG A 72 -13.43 -4.46 -5.96
CA ARG A 72 -14.14 -4.79 -7.21
C ARG A 72 -15.65 -4.99 -7.01
N GLU A 73 -16.10 -5.06 -5.76
CA GLU A 73 -17.49 -5.28 -5.37
C GLU A 73 -18.07 -4.00 -4.74
N PRO A 74 -18.54 -3.03 -5.56
CA PRO A 74 -18.94 -1.70 -5.09
C PRO A 74 -20.13 -1.71 -4.11
N ASP A 75 -20.92 -2.77 -4.11
CA ASP A 75 -22.02 -2.98 -3.17
C ASP A 75 -21.53 -3.43 -1.78
N LEU A 76 -20.31 -3.99 -1.68
CA LEU A 76 -19.79 -4.59 -0.45
C LEU A 76 -18.81 -3.68 0.30
N CYS A 77 -18.09 -2.82 -0.42
CA CYS A 77 -16.99 -2.04 0.15
C CYS A 77 -16.84 -0.68 -0.52
N SER A 78 -16.32 0.31 0.22
CA SER A 78 -15.92 1.58 -0.37
C SER A 78 -14.71 1.38 -1.30
N GLY A 79 -14.73 1.96 -2.50
CA GLY A 79 -13.59 1.95 -3.42
C GLY A 79 -12.32 2.63 -2.86
N SER A 80 -12.46 3.44 -1.79
CA SER A 80 -11.33 4.03 -1.07
C SER A 80 -10.71 3.13 0.00
N LEU A 81 -11.36 2.02 0.39
CA LEU A 81 -10.89 1.20 1.51
C LEU A 81 -9.51 0.61 1.24
N LEU A 82 -9.31 0.04 0.05
CA LEU A 82 -8.05 -0.60 -0.33
C LEU A 82 -6.86 0.34 -0.11
N VAL A 83 -7.00 1.58 -0.57
CA VAL A 83 -5.98 2.61 -0.44
C VAL A 83 -5.72 2.95 1.02
N LEU A 84 -6.78 3.15 1.81
CA LEU A 84 -6.66 3.49 3.23
C LEU A 84 -5.94 2.40 4.01
N LEU A 85 -6.28 1.12 3.76
CA LEU A 85 -5.61 0.00 4.41
C LEU A 85 -4.12 -0.07 4.04
N LEU A 86 -3.76 0.17 2.78
CA LEU A 86 -2.34 0.21 2.36
C LEU A 86 -1.58 1.33 3.07
N CYS A 87 -2.18 2.53 3.18
CA CYS A 87 -1.55 3.64 3.90
C CYS A 87 -1.37 3.31 5.38
N ASP A 88 -2.41 2.79 6.03
CA ASP A 88 -2.36 2.40 7.44
C ASP A 88 -1.26 1.35 7.70
N VAL A 89 -1.01 0.44 6.74
CA VAL A 89 0.11 -0.51 6.80
C VAL A 89 1.46 0.23 6.70
N PHE A 90 1.70 1.01 5.64
CA PHE A 90 2.99 1.69 5.45
C PHE A 90 3.34 2.71 6.55
N ASP A 91 2.34 3.34 7.14
CA ASP A 91 2.51 4.27 8.26
C ASP A 91 2.86 3.54 9.57
N SER A 92 2.44 2.28 9.71
CA SER A 92 2.67 1.48 10.92
C SER A 92 3.91 0.60 10.84
N LEU A 93 4.34 0.20 9.64
CA LEU A 93 5.48 -0.71 9.47
C LEU A 93 6.84 0.02 9.59
N PRO A 94 7.85 -0.64 10.18
CA PRO A 94 9.24 -0.21 10.07
C PRO A 94 9.74 -0.34 8.62
N LEU A 95 10.86 0.31 8.29
CA LEU A 95 11.33 0.44 6.90
C LEU A 95 11.65 -0.91 6.24
N ASN A 96 12.20 -1.87 6.98
CA ASN A 96 12.52 -3.21 6.49
C ASN A 96 11.24 -3.98 6.09
N GLU A 97 10.23 -3.98 6.96
CA GLU A 97 8.94 -4.64 6.69
C GLU A 97 8.15 -3.91 5.59
N SER A 98 8.32 -2.58 5.49
CA SER A 98 7.74 -1.79 4.41
C SER A 98 8.28 -2.20 3.04
N GLU A 99 9.56 -2.57 2.92
CA GLU A 99 10.13 -3.03 1.64
C GLU A 99 9.55 -4.38 1.20
N GLU A 100 9.39 -5.31 2.14
CA GLU A 100 8.76 -6.61 1.89
C GLU A 100 7.31 -6.43 1.46
N PHE A 101 6.54 -5.62 2.19
CA PHE A 101 5.16 -5.31 1.84
C PHE A 101 5.04 -4.58 0.50
N PHE A 102 5.98 -3.68 0.19
CA PHE A 102 6.01 -2.98 -1.09
C PHE A 102 6.24 -3.95 -2.26
N SER A 103 7.08 -4.97 -2.09
CA SER A 103 7.35 -5.95 -3.14
C SER A 103 6.06 -6.72 -3.52
N LEU A 104 5.23 -7.09 -2.54
CA LEU A 104 3.91 -7.71 -2.79
C LEU A 104 2.93 -6.81 -3.56
N MET A 105 3.05 -5.49 -3.36
CA MET A 105 2.27 -4.49 -4.07
C MET A 105 2.78 -4.30 -5.50
N GLU A 106 4.10 -4.24 -5.68
CA GLU A 106 4.78 -4.11 -6.97
C GLU A 106 4.42 -5.28 -7.90
N ASP A 107 4.39 -6.52 -7.39
CA ASP A 107 3.96 -7.70 -8.14
C ASP A 107 2.54 -7.59 -8.73
N LYS A 108 1.71 -6.70 -8.19
CA LYS A 108 0.32 -6.47 -8.59
C LYS A 108 0.13 -5.14 -9.33
N VAL A 109 1.21 -4.54 -9.87
CA VAL A 109 1.17 -3.26 -10.63
C VAL A 109 0.16 -3.23 -11.77
N SER A 110 -0.07 -4.36 -12.44
CA SER A 110 -1.09 -4.48 -13.48
C SER A 110 -2.50 -4.18 -12.97
N ILE A 111 -2.82 -4.56 -11.72
CA ILE A 111 -4.11 -4.29 -11.08
C ILE A 111 -4.23 -2.81 -10.73
N TRP A 112 -3.16 -2.21 -10.17
CA TRP A 112 -3.15 -0.78 -9.82
C TRP A 112 -3.35 0.15 -11.03
N LYS A 113 -3.02 -0.32 -12.23
CA LYS A 113 -3.23 0.37 -13.50
C LYS A 113 -4.66 0.30 -14.03
N GLU A 114 -5.49 -0.65 -13.56
CA GLU A 114 -6.89 -0.72 -13.98
C GLU A 114 -7.61 0.58 -13.60
N GLU A 115 -8.50 1.09 -14.46
CA GLU A 115 -9.12 2.41 -14.28
C GLU A 115 -9.81 2.57 -12.91
N LEU A 116 -10.46 1.50 -12.44
CA LEU A 116 -11.10 1.43 -11.13
C LEU A 116 -10.13 1.81 -10.00
N PHE A 117 -8.95 1.20 -10.00
CA PHE A 117 -7.94 1.40 -8.97
C PHE A 117 -7.17 2.68 -9.23
N PHE A 118 -6.71 2.93 -10.45
CA PHE A 118 -5.90 4.10 -10.77
C PHE A 118 -6.61 5.40 -10.39
N LYS A 119 -7.91 5.55 -10.71
CA LYS A 119 -8.68 6.75 -10.38
C LYS A 119 -8.81 6.99 -8.88
N CYS A 120 -8.98 5.94 -8.09
CA CYS A 120 -9.16 6.01 -6.65
C CYS A 120 -7.83 6.10 -5.88
N CYS A 121 -6.79 5.43 -6.36
CA CYS A 121 -5.56 5.18 -5.61
C CYS A 121 -4.43 6.15 -5.94
N LYS A 122 -4.38 6.70 -7.17
CA LYS A 122 -3.18 7.39 -7.68
C LYS A 122 -2.60 8.46 -6.75
N ASN A 123 -3.44 9.37 -6.24
CA ASN A 123 -2.96 10.51 -5.44
C ASN A 123 -2.41 10.05 -4.10
N GLN A 124 -3.05 9.05 -3.52
CA GLN A 124 -2.70 8.57 -2.19
C GLN A 124 -1.50 7.62 -2.26
N LEU A 125 -1.40 6.79 -3.31
CA LEU A 125 -0.18 6.00 -3.58
C LEU A 125 1.03 6.89 -3.83
N LEU A 126 0.87 7.96 -4.62
CA LEU A 126 1.93 8.94 -4.83
C LEU A 126 2.36 9.60 -3.51
N ARG A 127 1.41 9.97 -2.65
CA ARG A 127 1.70 10.53 -1.33
C ARG A 127 2.48 9.53 -0.47
N THR A 128 1.98 8.31 -0.32
CA THR A 128 2.63 7.26 0.47
C THR A 128 4.02 6.92 -0.05
N CYS A 129 4.22 6.81 -1.37
CA CYS A 129 5.53 6.57 -1.96
C CYS A 129 6.50 7.73 -1.69
N ASN A 130 6.03 8.98 -1.80
CA ASN A 130 6.84 10.16 -1.47
C ASN A 130 7.21 10.22 0.02
N ASP A 131 6.30 9.84 0.90
CA ASP A 131 6.56 9.80 2.34
C ASP A 131 7.54 8.68 2.72
N LEU A 132 7.47 7.52 2.05
CA LEU A 132 8.51 6.49 2.14
C LEU A 132 9.87 7.01 1.66
N LEU A 133 9.94 7.66 0.49
CA LEU A 133 11.18 8.25 -0.03
C LEU A 133 11.79 9.31 0.90
N ARG A 134 10.97 10.04 1.67
CA ARG A 134 11.44 10.98 2.70
C ARG A 134 11.99 10.29 3.94
N ARG A 135 11.41 9.16 4.34
CA ARG A 135 11.87 8.36 5.50
C ARG A 135 13.14 7.56 5.19
N LEU A 136 13.36 7.21 3.93
CA LEU A 136 14.50 6.42 3.49
C LEU A 136 15.79 7.26 3.45
N SER A 137 16.89 6.67 3.94
CA SER A 137 18.21 7.30 3.82
C SER A 137 18.68 7.22 2.37
N ARG A 138 18.95 8.39 1.76
CA ARG A 138 19.42 8.51 0.38
C ARG A 138 20.77 7.81 0.11
N SER A 139 21.54 7.47 1.15
CA SER A 139 22.84 6.80 1.02
C SER A 139 22.83 5.31 1.39
N GLN A 140 21.86 4.84 2.16
CA GLN A 140 21.81 3.45 2.65
C GLN A 140 20.69 2.62 2.02
N ASN A 141 19.55 3.23 1.67
CA ASN A 141 18.38 2.51 1.16
C ASN A 141 18.16 2.72 -0.35
N THR A 142 19.26 2.81 -1.12
CA THR A 142 19.23 3.16 -2.54
C THR A 142 18.43 2.17 -3.39
N VAL A 143 18.48 0.87 -3.05
CA VAL A 143 17.72 -0.18 -3.74
C VAL A 143 16.21 0.02 -3.56
N PHE A 144 15.75 0.21 -2.32
CA PHE A 144 14.33 0.40 -2.05
C PHE A 144 13.81 1.72 -2.65
N CYS A 145 14.58 2.81 -2.56
CA CYS A 145 14.26 4.04 -3.29
C CYS A 145 14.10 3.80 -4.80
N GLY A 146 15.00 3.00 -5.40
CA GLY A 146 14.93 2.62 -6.81
C GLY A 146 13.65 1.87 -7.16
N LYS A 147 13.28 0.86 -6.37
CA LYS A 147 12.01 0.11 -6.54
C LYS A 147 10.80 1.05 -6.51
N ILE A 148 10.74 1.96 -5.54
CA ILE A 148 9.63 2.94 -5.44
C ILE A 148 9.55 3.83 -6.69
N LEU A 149 10.69 4.33 -7.18
CA LEU A 149 10.72 5.18 -8.37
C LEU A 149 10.32 4.42 -9.64
N VAL A 150 10.76 3.17 -9.79
CA VAL A 150 10.38 2.30 -10.91
C VAL A 150 8.88 2.00 -10.87
N PHE A 151 8.34 1.64 -9.69
CA PHE A 151 6.91 1.43 -9.50
C PHE A 151 6.08 2.67 -9.86
N LEU A 152 6.49 3.86 -9.41
CA LEU A 152 5.80 5.11 -9.76
C LEU A 152 5.86 5.39 -11.27
N ALA A 153 7.02 5.20 -11.90
CA ALA A 153 7.17 5.38 -13.33
C ALA A 153 6.32 4.38 -14.14
N GLU A 154 6.13 3.17 -13.61
CA GLU A 154 5.28 2.17 -14.22
C GLU A 154 3.78 2.46 -14.01
N LEU A 155 3.38 2.93 -12.83
CA LEU A 155 1.99 3.20 -12.46
C LEU A 155 1.42 4.41 -13.21
N PHE A 156 2.22 5.45 -13.41
CA PHE A 156 1.76 6.73 -13.99
C PHE A 156 2.01 6.79 -15.51
N PRO A 157 0.96 6.92 -16.33
CA PRO A 157 1.12 7.14 -17.77
C PRO A 157 1.97 8.38 -18.04
N LEU A 158 2.80 8.35 -19.10
CA LEU A 158 3.68 9.46 -19.49
C LEU A 158 2.94 10.79 -19.75
N SER A 159 1.64 10.73 -20.04
CA SER A 159 0.78 11.88 -20.26
C SER A 159 0.26 12.54 -18.97
N GLU A 160 0.55 11.98 -17.80
CA GLU A 160 0.04 12.48 -16.54
C GLU A 160 0.95 13.55 -15.93
N SER A 161 0.36 14.65 -15.46
CA SER A 161 1.09 15.80 -14.94
C SER A 161 1.79 15.54 -13.60
N SER A 162 1.51 14.43 -12.89
CA SER A 162 2.12 14.17 -11.58
C SER A 162 3.61 13.80 -11.67
N GLY A 163 4.06 13.29 -12.82
CA GLY A 163 5.47 13.03 -13.10
C GLY A 163 6.27 14.27 -13.54
N LEU A 164 5.61 15.43 -13.63
CA LEU A 164 6.27 16.68 -14.05
C LEU A 164 6.70 17.49 -12.83
N ASN A 165 7.95 17.93 -12.82
CA ASN A 165 8.40 18.99 -11.91
C ASN A 165 7.94 20.36 -12.44
N ILE A 166 6.64 20.66 -12.33
CA ILE A 166 6.02 21.86 -12.89
C ILE A 166 6.62 23.15 -12.29
N ALA A 167 7.01 23.10 -11.02
CA ALA A 167 7.67 24.22 -10.34
C ALA A 167 9.13 24.44 -10.82
N SER A 168 9.69 23.45 -11.54
CA SER A 168 11.08 23.43 -12.02
C SER A 168 12.11 23.71 -10.91
N GLU A 169 11.80 23.36 -9.67
CA GLU A 169 12.71 23.55 -8.55
C GLU A 169 13.81 22.49 -8.59
N PHE A 170 15.06 22.93 -8.53
CA PHE A 170 16.22 22.05 -8.45
C PHE A 170 16.59 21.83 -6.99
N ASN A 171 16.81 20.57 -6.60
CA ASN A 171 17.27 20.26 -5.26
C ASN A 171 18.79 20.57 -5.14
N ALA A 172 19.12 21.74 -4.61
CA ALA A 172 20.50 22.22 -4.43
C ALA A 172 21.13 21.77 -3.09
N GLU A 173 20.42 21.01 -2.25
CA GLU A 173 20.88 20.63 -0.90
C GLU A 173 21.92 19.50 -0.88
N ASN A 174 22.19 18.86 -2.02
CA ASN A 174 23.22 17.82 -2.15
C ASN A 174 24.65 18.44 -2.16
N ILE A 175 25.05 19.06 -1.06
CA ILE A 175 26.42 19.52 -0.85
C ILE A 175 27.25 18.34 -0.32
N ARG A 176 28.09 17.75 -1.19
CA ARG A 176 29.10 16.77 -0.75
C ARG A 176 30.28 17.53 -0.16
N LEU A 177 30.33 17.62 1.17
CA LEU A 177 31.52 18.10 1.88
C LEU A 177 32.55 16.95 1.89
N PHE A 178 33.61 17.08 1.10
CA PHE A 178 34.78 16.23 1.23
C PHE A 178 35.59 16.70 2.44
N SER A 179 35.87 15.82 3.40
CA SER A 179 36.74 16.12 4.53
C SER A 179 38.18 16.32 4.03
N SER A 180 38.79 17.45 4.39
CA SER A 180 40.16 17.82 3.99
C SER A 180 41.26 16.85 4.45
N GLU A 181 40.94 15.87 5.29
CA GLU A 181 41.88 14.83 5.76
C GLU A 181 42.33 13.86 4.65
N ASP A 182 41.54 13.71 3.57
CA ASP A 182 41.93 12.87 2.43
C ASP A 182 43.05 13.47 1.58
N TYR A 183 43.36 14.76 1.74
CA TYR A 183 44.44 15.45 1.01
C TYR A 183 45.78 15.48 1.77
N MET A 184 45.78 15.30 3.09
CA MET A 184 46.99 15.42 3.92
C MET A 184 47.72 14.08 4.18
N SER A 185 47.18 12.96 3.72
CA SER A 185 47.75 11.62 3.88
C SER A 185 48.50 11.11 2.63
N ARG A 186 48.65 11.96 1.60
CA ARG A 186 49.33 11.64 0.33
C ARG A 186 50.45 12.64 -0.07
N ALA A 187 50.93 13.45 0.87
CA ALA A 187 52.09 14.32 0.67
C ALA A 187 53.30 13.82 1.47
#